data_AF-A0A1Q5P8Y4-F1
#
_entry.id   AF-A0A1Q5P8Y4-F1
#
_cell.length_a   1.000
_cell.length_b   1.000
_cell.length_c   1.000
_cell.angle_alpha   90.00
_cell.angle_beta   90.00
_cell.angle_gamma   90.00
#
_symmetry.space_group_name_H-M   'P 1'
#
loop_
_entity.id
_entity.type
_entity.pdbx_description
1 polymer ?
#
loop_
_entity_poly.entity_id
_entity_poly.type
_entity_poly.pdbx_seq_one_letter_code
_entity_poly.pdbx_strand_id
1 'polypeptide(L)' 'MRDAISQQYAGRTIEEAKTVEKDGKTMYKTKLDGDGEVLKVNFNADGTVVKEKDKDKKKH' A
#
# COMPACT_ATOMS: atom_id res chain seq x y z
N MET A 1 -2.41 3.40 -12.16
CA MET A 1 -2.09 2.89 -10.80
C MET A 1 -1.86 4.02 -9.81
N ARG A 2 -0.96 4.98 -10.09
CA ARG A 2 -0.78 6.17 -9.23
C ARG A 2 -2.10 6.90 -8.91
N ASP A 3 -2.97 7.10 -9.91
CA ASP A 3 -4.26 7.79 -9.71
C ASP A 3 -5.25 7.04 -8.82
N ALA A 4 -5.30 5.71 -8.89
CA ALA A 4 -6.19 4.90 -8.05
C ALA A 4 -5.75 4.93 -6.58
N ILE A 5 -4.44 4.95 -6.33
CA ILE A 5 -3.85 5.06 -5.00
C ILE A 5 -4.06 6.48 -4.46
N SER A 6 -3.86 7.52 -5.29
CA SER A 6 -4.10 8.91 -4.88
C SER A 6 -5.56 9.22 -4.57
N GLN A 7 -6.53 8.58 -5.24
CA GLN A 7 -7.96 8.78 -4.94
C GLN A 7 -8.42 8.01 -3.71
N GLN A 8 -8.03 6.73 -3.55
CA GLN A 8 -8.41 5.92 -2.39
C GLN A 8 -7.70 6.31 -1.09
N TYR A 9 -6.49 6.87 -1.20
CA TYR A 9 -5.68 7.29 -0.06
C TYR A 9 -5.34 8.78 -0.15
N ALA A 10 -6.31 9.59 -0.60
CA ALA A 10 -6.19 11.04 -0.63
C ALA A 10 -5.84 11.57 0.78
N GLY A 11 -4.77 12.35 0.89
CA GLY A 11 -4.22 12.81 2.17
C GLY A 11 -3.05 11.97 2.71
N ARG A 12 -2.76 10.80 2.12
CA ARG A 12 -1.61 9.97 2.48
C ARG A 12 -0.48 10.12 1.47
N THR A 13 0.75 10.21 1.96
CA THR A 13 1.97 10.29 1.16
C THR A 13 2.50 8.89 0.89
N ILE A 14 2.86 8.59 -0.36
CA ILE A 14 3.55 7.35 -0.69
C ILE A 14 5.00 7.49 -0.23
N GLU A 15 5.37 6.81 0.86
CA GLU A 15 6.76 6.75 1.32
C GLU A 15 7.59 5.74 0.52
N GLU A 16 7.02 4.59 0.21
CA GLU A 16 7.75 3.52 -0.48
C GLU A 16 6.80 2.81 -1.43
N ALA A 17 7.25 2.56 -2.65
CA ALA A 17 6.59 1.67 -3.59
C ALA A 17 7.63 0.71 -4.16
N LYS A 18 7.40 -0.59 -3.99
CA LYS A 18 8.29 -1.62 -4.52
C LYS A 18 7.54 -2.75 -5.20
N THR A 19 8.15 -3.25 -6.25
CA THR A 19 7.70 -4.45 -6.95
C THR A 19 8.28 -5.67 -6.24
N VAL A 20 7.45 -6.69 -6.01
CA VAL A 20 7.81 -7.95 -5.37
C VAL A 20 7.24 -9.06 -6.23
N GLU A 21 8.09 -9.96 -6.70
CA GLU A 21 7.63 -11.23 -7.25
C GLU A 21 7.41 -12.23 -6.13
N LYS A 22 6.26 -12.90 -6.15
CA LYS A 22 5.94 -13.99 -5.24
C LYS A 22 5.12 -15.03 -5.97
N ASP A 23 5.51 -16.30 -5.87
CA ASP A 23 4.80 -17.41 -6.50
C ASP A 23 4.64 -17.24 -8.04
N GLY A 24 5.65 -16.64 -8.70
CA GLY A 24 5.62 -16.32 -10.13
C GLY A 24 4.68 -15.19 -10.53
N LYS A 25 4.14 -14.45 -9.55
CA LYS A 25 3.25 -13.31 -9.77
C LYS A 25 3.90 -12.02 -9.31
N THR A 26 3.81 -10.98 -10.15
CA THR A 26 4.23 -9.63 -9.80
C THR A 26 3.20 -8.99 -8.88
N MET A 27 3.66 -8.51 -7.73
CA MET A 27 2.88 -7.70 -6.78
C MET A 27 3.57 -6.36 -6.54
N TYR A 28 2.80 -5.35 -6.17
CA TYR A 28 3.30 -4.04 -5.80
C TYR A 28 2.98 -3.78 -4.33
N LYS A 29 4.00 -3.62 -3.51
CA LYS A 29 3.85 -3.23 -2.10
C LYS A 29 4.09 -1.74 -1.99
N THR A 30 3.09 -1.01 -1.51
CA THR A 30 3.19 0.41 -1.19
C THR A 30 3.06 0.63 0.30
N LYS A 31 3.89 1.52 0.81
CA LYS A 31 3.80 2.08 2.16
C LYS A 31 3.28 3.52 2.01
N LEU A 32 2.14 3.76 2.62
CA LEU A 32 1.49 5.05 2.70
C LEU A 32 1.64 5.55 4.13
N ASP A 33 1.97 6.82 4.29
CA ASP A 33 2.04 7.50 5.58
C ASP A 33 1.06 8.68 5.56
N GLY A 34 0.25 8.82 6.59
CA GLY A 34 -0.67 9.94 6.74
C GLY A 34 -1.44 9.85 8.05
N ASP A 35 -1.82 11.00 8.58
CA ASP A 35 -2.54 11.12 9.87
C ASP A 35 -1.80 10.43 11.05
N GLY A 36 -0.47 10.37 10.99
CA GLY A 36 0.36 9.70 12.00
C GLY A 36 0.32 8.17 11.94
N GLU A 37 -0.34 7.59 10.93
CA GLU A 37 -0.45 6.15 10.73
C GLU A 37 0.27 5.70 9.46
N VAL A 38 0.94 4.55 9.56
CA VAL A 38 1.56 3.89 8.41
C VAL A 38 0.62 2.80 7.90
N LEU A 39 0.12 2.94 6.68
CA LEU A 39 -0.62 1.90 5.97
C LEU A 39 0.29 1.16 4.99
N LYS A 40 0.21 -0.18 4.97
CA LYS A 40 0.85 -1.00 3.94
C LYS A 40 -0.20 -1.67 3.08
N VAL A 41 -0.15 -1.38 1.78
CA VAL A 41 -1.05 -1.93 0.77
C VAL A 41 -0.25 -2.81 -0.18
N ASN A 42 -0.79 -3.98 -0.50
CA ASN A 42 -0.26 -4.85 -1.53
C ASN A 42 -1.26 -4.90 -2.67
N PHE A 43 -0.81 -4.57 -3.86
CA PHE A 43 -1.56 -4.66 -5.09
C PHE A 43 -1.04 -5.82 -5.94
N ASN A 44 -1.92 -6.40 -6.73
CA ASN A 44 -1.56 -7.30 -7.82
C ASN A 44 -1.09 -6.50 -9.05
N ALA A 45 -0.56 -7.21 -10.05
CA ALA A 45 -0.13 -6.62 -11.31
C ALA A 45 -1.23 -5.87 -12.08
N ASP A 46 -2.49 -6.25 -11.86
CA ASP A 46 -3.69 -5.64 -12.42
C ASP A 46 -4.12 -4.35 -11.68
N GLY A 47 -3.45 -3.99 -10.58
CA GLY A 47 -3.80 -2.85 -9.74
C GLY A 47 -4.85 -3.16 -8.67
N THR A 48 -5.30 -4.41 -8.53
CA THR A 48 -6.26 -4.82 -7.51
C THR A 48 -5.60 -4.92 -6.15
N VAL A 49 -6.23 -4.39 -5.09
CA VAL A 49 -5.76 -4.52 -3.71
C VAL A 49 -5.92 -5.97 -3.25
N VAL A 50 -4.80 -6.61 -2.91
CA VAL A 50 -4.75 -7.98 -2.38
C VAL A 50 -4.82 -7.97 -0.87
N LYS A 51 -4.17 -6.98 -0.25
CA LYS A 51 -4.01 -6.95 1.20
C LYS A 51 -3.64 -5.57 1.71
N GLU A 52 -4.48 -5.08 2.62
CA GLU A 52 -4.24 -3.88 3.42
C GLU A 52 -3.87 -4.28 4.85
N LYS A 53 -2.85 -3.62 5.39
CA LYS A 53 -2.44 -3.74 6.79
C LYS A 53 -2.09 -2.38 7.34
N ASP A 54 -2.90 -1.90 8.26
CA ASP A 54 -2.54 -0.79 9.13
C ASP A 54 -1.40 -1.24 10.04
N LYS A 55 -0.32 -0.47 10.06
CA LYS A 55 0.82 -0.74 10.96
C LYS A 55 0.64 -0.09 12.33
N ASP A 56 -0.55 0.45 12.61
CA ASP A 56 -0.88 1.03 13.92
C ASP A 56 -1.96 0.24 14.67
N LYS A 57 -1.49 -0.83 15.32
CA LYS A 57 -2.04 -1.25 16.62
C LYS A 57 -0.87 -1.59 17.53
N LYS A 58 -0.01 -0.61 17.80
CA LYS A 58 0.70 -0.61 19.08
C LYS A 58 -0.25 0.09 20.06
N LYS A 59 -1.28 -0.64 20.50
CA LYS A 59 -2.01 -0.24 21.70
C LYS A 59 -1.00 -0.19 22.85
N HIS A 60 -0.85 1.01 23.36
CA HIS A 60 -0.15 1.38 24.58
C HIS A 60 -0.69 0.61 25.79
#